data_AF-X0ZVT4-F1
#
_entry.id   AF-X0ZVT4-F1
#
_cell.length_a   1.000
_cell.length_b   1.000
_cell.length_c   1.000
_cell.angle_alpha   90.00
_cell.angle_beta   90.00
_cell.angle_gamma   90.00
#
_symmetry.space_group_name_H-M   'P 1'
#
loop_
_entity.id
_entity.type
_entity.pdbx_description
1 polymer ?
#
loop_
_entity_poly.entity_id
_entity_poly.type
_entity_poly.pdbx_seq_one_letter_code
_entity_poly.pdbx_strand_id
1 'polypeptide(L)' 'MIKRSKISLNRIIYPKLKLEDFFKFTKNLDLNKIELRNDLPGGKIIDSYTPGQLKELSKKYGVEILTINALQKFNL' A
#
# COMPACT_ATOMS: atom_id res chain seq x y z
N MET A 1 -17.52 17.82 6.10
CA MET A 1 -16.90 16.57 6.62
C MET A 1 -16.17 15.87 5.47
N ILE A 2 -14.95 15.37 5.69
CA ILE A 2 -14.18 14.66 4.64
C ILE A 2 -14.71 13.22 4.51
N LYS A 3 -14.98 12.76 3.28
CA LYS A 3 -15.37 11.36 3.02
C LYS A 3 -14.18 10.44 3.25
N ARG A 4 -14.37 9.31 3.94
CA ARG A 4 -13.31 8.31 4.17
C ARG A 4 -12.68 7.76 2.90
N SER A 5 -13.46 7.67 1.82
CA SER A 5 -12.97 7.30 0.48
C SER A 5 -11.98 8.29 -0.13
N LYS A 6 -11.75 9.46 0.50
CA LYS A 6 -10.70 10.42 0.13
C LYS A 6 -9.43 10.29 0.97
N ILE A 7 -9.39 9.37 1.94
CA ILE A 7 -8.25 9.14 2.83
C ILE A 7 -7.49 7.90 2.32
N SER A 8 -6.16 8.00 2.29
CA SER A 8 -5.25 6.91 1.94
C SER A 8 -4.29 6.64 3.09
N LEU A 9 -3.86 5.39 3.26
CA LEU A 9 -2.81 5.02 4.21
C LEU A 9 -1.48 4.81 3.49
N ASN A 10 -0.47 5.59 3.90
CA ASN A 10 0.90 5.36 3.48
C ASN A 10 1.52 4.20 4.25
N ARG A 11 2.14 3.24 3.56
CA ARG A 11 2.69 2.01 4.17
C ARG A 11 3.77 2.28 5.24
N ILE A 12 4.37 3.47 5.26
CA ILE A 12 5.33 3.87 6.31
C ILE A 12 4.73 3.85 7.72
N ILE A 13 3.39 3.94 7.86
CA ILE A 13 2.72 3.92 9.16
C ILE A 13 2.94 2.61 9.94
N TYR A 14 3.23 1.51 9.24
CA TYR A 14 3.51 0.22 9.86
C TYR A 14 4.54 -0.59 9.03
N PRO A 15 5.84 -0.23 9.09
CA PRO A 15 6.85 -0.66 8.12
C PRO A 15 7.20 -2.16 8.17
N LYS A 16 6.87 -2.85 9.27
CA LYS A 16 7.11 -4.30 9.44
C LYS A 16 5.87 -5.16 9.16
N LEU A 17 4.72 -4.55 8.86
CA LEU A 17 3.49 -5.28 8.58
C LEU A 17 3.52 -5.86 7.17
N LYS A 18 3.19 -7.16 7.05
CA LYS A 18 3.09 -7.84 5.76
C LYS A 18 2.01 -7.20 4.90
N LEU A 19 2.20 -7.20 3.58
CA LEU A 19 1.33 -6.47 2.66
C LEU A 19 -0.17 -6.85 2.75
N GLU A 20 -0.50 -8.14 2.79
CA GLU A 20 -1.90 -8.59 2.93
C GLU A 20 -2.51 -8.21 4.29
N ASP A 21 -1.71 -8.23 5.36
CA ASP A 21 -2.18 -7.78 6.68
C ASP A 21 -2.36 -6.26 6.73
N PHE A 22 -1.57 -5.50 5.96
CA PHE A 22 -1.78 -4.07 5.76
C PHE A 22 -3.09 -3.77 4.98
N PHE A 23 -3.47 -4.63 4.02
CA PHE A 23 -4.77 -4.50 3.33
C PHE A 23 -5.92 -4.74 4.31
N LYS A 24 -5.84 -5.81 5.13
CA LYS A 24 -6.83 -6.07 6.19
C LYS A 24 -6.91 -4.91 7.19
N PHE A 25 -5.77 -4.39 7.63
CA PHE A 25 -5.70 -3.23 8.52
C PHE A 25 -6.41 -2.01 7.92
N THR A 26 -6.17 -1.72 6.64
CA THR A 26 -6.84 -0.63 5.92
C THR A 26 -8.36 -0.82 5.88
N LYS A 27 -8.83 -2.04 5.64
CA LYS A 27 -10.26 -2.38 5.63
C LYS A 27 -10.89 -2.31 7.02
N ASN A 28 -10.19 -2.72 8.08
CA ASN A 28 -10.67 -2.60 9.45
C ASN A 28 -10.88 -1.14 9.87
N LEU A 29 -10.16 -0.21 9.25
CA LEU A 29 -10.35 1.23 9.41
C LEU A 29 -11.40 1.82 8.45
N ASP A 30 -12.15 0.99 7.72
CA ASP A 30 -13.16 1.41 6.74
C ASP A 30 -12.58 2.41 5.70
N LEU A 31 -11.32 2.16 5.33
CA LEU A 31 -10.62 2.81 4.23
C LEU A 31 -10.44 1.81 3.07
N ASN A 32 -10.05 2.32 1.90
CA ASN A 32 -9.85 1.49 0.72
C ASN A 32 -8.71 1.95 -0.18
N LYS A 33 -7.89 2.91 0.26
CA LYS A 33 -6.78 3.47 -0.52
C LYS A 33 -5.48 3.35 0.26
N ILE A 34 -4.43 2.95 -0.43
CA ILE A 34 -3.09 2.85 0.14
C ILE A 34 -2.04 3.44 -0.78
N GLU A 35 -0.88 3.70 -0.21
CA GLU A 35 0.34 4.03 -0.94
C GLU A 35 1.46 3.06 -0.57
N LEU A 36 2.14 2.53 -1.58
CA LEU A 36 3.28 1.64 -1.41
C LEU A 36 4.59 2.43 -1.32
N ARG A 37 5.66 1.72 -0.97
CA ARG A 37 6.99 2.30 -0.80
C ARG A 37 8.11 1.35 -1.23
N ASN A 38 9.19 1.88 -1.78
CA ASN A 38 10.40 1.12 -2.15
C ASN A 38 11.52 1.15 -1.09
N ASP A 39 11.31 1.86 0.01
CA ASP A 39 12.31 2.13 1.06
C ASP A 39 11.98 1.47 2.42
N LEU A 40 11.05 0.51 2.44
CA LEU A 40 10.73 -0.25 3.64
C LEU A 40 11.76 -1.35 3.94
N PRO A 41 11.86 -1.84 5.19
CA PRO A 41 12.73 -2.96 5.55
C PRO A 41 12.51 -4.16 4.60
N GLY A 42 13.62 -4.70 4.06
CA GLY A 42 13.60 -5.76 3.05
C GLY A 42 13.64 -5.26 1.60
N GLY A 43 13.43 -3.96 1.36
CA GLY A 43 13.66 -3.31 0.06
C GLY A 43 12.71 -3.73 -1.08
N LYS A 44 11.70 -4.55 -0.80
CA LYS A 44 10.72 -5.01 -1.78
C LYS A 44 9.43 -4.20 -1.65
N ILE A 45 8.98 -3.60 -2.75
CA ILE A 45 7.75 -2.78 -2.79
C ILE A 45 6.51 -3.62 -2.44
N ILE A 46 6.48 -4.85 -2.96
CA ILE A 46 5.32 -5.75 -2.92
C ILE A 46 5.64 -7.08 -2.21
N ASP A 47 6.60 -7.04 -1.28
CA ASP A 47 7.06 -8.19 -0.50
C ASP A 47 7.44 -9.39 -1.40
N SER A 48 6.79 -10.55 -1.21
CA SER A 48 7.01 -11.77 -1.99
C SER A 48 5.99 -11.97 -3.12
N TYR A 49 5.08 -11.02 -3.35
CA TYR A 49 4.04 -11.16 -4.38
C TYR A 49 4.59 -10.85 -5.77
N THR A 50 4.06 -11.52 -6.77
CA THR A 50 4.16 -11.06 -8.16
C THR A 50 3.14 -9.94 -8.42
N PRO A 51 3.31 -9.10 -9.46
CA PRO A 51 2.32 -8.09 -9.83
C PRO A 51 0.92 -8.68 -10.09
N GLY A 52 0.85 -9.87 -10.69
CA GLY A 52 -0.41 -10.58 -10.92
C GLY A 52 -1.10 -10.99 -9.62
N GLN A 53 -0.35 -11.59 -8.68
CA GLN A 53 -0.89 -11.93 -7.36
C GLN A 53 -1.35 -10.68 -6.59
N LEU A 54 -0.60 -9.58 -6.67
CA LEU A 54 -0.99 -8.34 -6.01
C LEU A 54 -2.26 -7.73 -6.61
N LYS A 55 -2.44 -7.83 -7.94
CA LYS A 55 -3.67 -7.38 -8.61
C LYS A 55 -4.89 -8.14 -8.10
N GLU A 56 -4.78 -9.47 -7.99
CA GLU A 56 -5.86 -10.29 -7.43
C GLU A 56 -6.09 -10.03 -5.94
N LEU A 57 -5.02 -9.80 -5.16
CA LEU A 57 -5.12 -9.41 -3.76
C LEU A 57 -5.85 -8.06 -3.58
N SER A 58 -5.54 -7.08 -4.43
CA SER A 58 -6.17 -5.75 -4.42
C SER A 58 -7.66 -5.85 -4.71
N LYS A 59 -8.06 -6.68 -5.69
CA LYS A 59 -9.46 -6.99 -5.97
C LYS A 59 -10.14 -7.69 -4.79
N LYS A 60 -9.52 -8.73 -4.23
CA LYS A 60 -10.03 -9.52 -3.10
C LYS A 60 -10.42 -8.63 -1.91
N TYR A 61 -9.59 -7.65 -1.58
CA TYR A 61 -9.83 -6.73 -0.45
C TYR A 61 -10.55 -5.43 -0.84
N GLY A 62 -10.74 -5.16 -2.13
CA GLY A 62 -11.28 -3.88 -2.61
C GLY A 62 -10.39 -2.70 -2.19
N VAL A 63 -9.08 -2.85 -2.31
CA VAL A 63 -8.06 -1.84 -1.98
C VAL A 63 -7.45 -1.29 -3.27
N GLU A 64 -7.42 0.02 -3.39
CA GLU A 64 -6.79 0.76 -4.49
C GLU A 64 -5.40 1.24 -4.06
N ILE A 65 -4.40 0.99 -4.91
CA ILE A 65 -3.04 1.49 -4.71
C ILE A 65 -2.91 2.79 -5.50
N LEU A 66 -2.72 3.91 -4.81
CA LEU A 66 -2.66 5.23 -5.45
C LEU A 66 -1.26 5.58 -5.97
N THR A 67 -0.22 5.25 -5.20
CA THR A 67 1.15 5.67 -5.48
C THR A 67 2.17 4.63 -5.02
N ILE A 68 3.39 4.73 -5.55
CA ILE A 68 4.60 4.11 -5.01
C ILE A 68 5.59 5.24 -4.69
N ASN A 69 6.04 5.31 -3.44
CA ASN A 69 7.02 6.30 -3.00
C ASN A 69 8.42 5.65 -2.89
N ALA A 70 9.50 6.18 -3.46
CA ALA A 70 9.55 7.17 -4.54
C ALA A 70 10.83 7.00 -5.37
N LEU A 71 10.82 7.56 -6.59
CA LEU A 71 12.04 7.79 -7.35
C LEU A 71 12.85 8.93 -6.68
N GLN A 72 13.96 8.58 -6.04
CA GLN A 72 14.86 9.57 -5.43
C GLN A 72 15.86 10.10 -6.46
N LYS A 73 16.39 11.32 -6.22
CA LYS A 73 17.44 11.93 -7.06
C LYS A 73 17.07 12.07 -8.54
N PHE A 74 15.80 12.28 -8.85
CA PHE A 74 15.29 12.32 -10.23
C PHE A 74 15.82 13.50 -11.07
N ASN A 75 16.43 14.51 -10.43
CA ASN A 75 16.86 15.76 -11.05
C ASN A 75 18.26 16.20 -10.59
N LEU A 76 19.12 15.22 -10.27
CA LEU A 76 20.55 15.46 -10.01
C LEU A 76 21.34 15.44 -11.31
#